data_AF-A0A1H6A5S3-F1
#
_entry.id   AF-A0A1H6A5S3-F1
#
_cell.length_a   1.000
_cell.length_b   1.000
_cell.length_c   1.000
_cell.angle_alpha   90.00
_cell.angle_beta   90.00
_cell.angle_gamma   90.00
#
_symmetry.space_group_name_H-M   'P 1'
#
loop_
_entity.id
_entity.type
_entity.pdbx_description
1 polymer ?
#
loop_
_entity_poly.entity_id
_entity_poly.type
_entity_poly.pdbx_seq_one_letter_code
_entity_poly.pdbx_strand_id
1 'polypeptide(L)'
;MKTAFLLAFLLAVNTISTSVPESASGISAKQALSIAQSQVPDRKAEWKVGLTKHASEMSGEEAGQNESSAGRTENRKIWQVEAKFEYGNKEVYYIDATGGKLLSLSEIEAPESGLRVLPVALESGLLAQPSSQKPGVTASGTAAVPSSLNVSLEETKSGFRLKLAEEESTTSTVMQSLVSPDNGKNVLHLVRRTSPAEGGTRYRLDLVAVQPAKKTFKVFPFADLQMSDTYSTDTLAMGYGFTDDSHAVMIQPARKGGGAGIGYRIVSLDVGSGRLRELAANVPPDLSPDFLASGWLNADGSKLYLNSHRGGKLWIADLARGGVRELDGTFSHIWPVSRLFKSPDGERFWYEKDGYRLYDGKGAKLADLPADTGLHSNPAFKWSPDSRYAAYEYTFTKSEENVIGGEDYKVIAPQGIKFYGRDGKPAWSTDARELKHGDRLELRGWIGGSGESTASTGSAGRSGAGSLGAAVLRSYNVERAEDREPRKTDSVYHLVQPAAGKPAKLSEAKLAELHNPQPVLGESGALMLVDAGSALYTIVGDETNPQRTVELLPSSDPKRLLWAETDYVKDTVTITAYDIAAKKGRTIETSDLPAGDLQAAGESYIIDSGLNYLKLQ
;
A
#
# COMPACT_ATOMS: atom_id res chain seq x y z
N MET A 1 12.26 -4.45 -58.79
CA MET A 1 12.94 -3.15 -58.60
C MET A 1 12.22 -2.46 -57.44
N LYS A 2 12.73 -2.49 -56.20
CA LYS A 2 13.62 -1.48 -55.56
C LYS A 2 13.06 -0.05 -55.79
N THR A 3 12.62 0.71 -54.78
CA THR A 3 13.44 1.55 -53.85
C THR A 3 12.53 2.10 -52.71
N ALA A 4 12.76 1.76 -51.43
CA ALA A 4 13.31 2.55 -50.27
C ALA A 4 12.42 3.72 -49.74
N PHE A 5 11.86 3.65 -48.52
CA PHE A 5 12.40 4.00 -47.18
C PHE A 5 12.81 5.49 -47.01
N LEU A 6 12.05 6.24 -46.19
CA LEU A 6 12.60 7.29 -45.34
C LEU A 6 11.82 7.35 -44.02
N LEU A 7 12.51 6.93 -42.96
CA LEU A 7 12.13 6.94 -41.56
C LEU A 7 12.68 8.26 -40.97
N ALA A 8 11.82 9.18 -40.53
CA ALA A 8 12.25 10.38 -39.83
C ALA A 8 12.41 10.06 -38.34
N PHE A 9 13.65 9.78 -37.92
CA PHE A 9 14.05 9.73 -36.52
C PHE A 9 14.16 11.17 -35.99
N LEU A 10 13.39 11.51 -34.95
CA LEU A 10 13.65 12.68 -34.11
C LEU A 10 14.93 12.43 -33.30
N LEU A 11 16.03 13.10 -33.67
CA LEU A 11 17.20 13.25 -32.82
C LEU A 11 16.90 14.31 -31.76
N ALA A 12 16.89 13.91 -30.48
CA ALA A 12 17.05 14.85 -29.37
C ALA A 12 18.47 15.42 -29.43
N VAL A 13 18.58 16.74 -29.57
CA VAL A 13 19.86 17.45 -29.55
C VAL A 13 20.30 17.60 -28.09
N ASN A 14 21.27 16.79 -27.66
CA ASN A 14 21.92 16.94 -26.36
C ASN A 14 22.94 18.09 -26.42
N THR A 15 22.65 19.23 -25.80
CA THR A 15 23.59 20.35 -25.65
C THR A 15 24.49 20.12 -24.44
N ILE A 16 25.71 19.66 -24.67
CA ILE A 16 26.75 19.57 -23.63
C ILE A 16 27.49 20.92 -23.59
N SER A 17 27.36 21.67 -22.50
CA SER A 17 28.14 22.89 -22.27
C SER A 17 29.25 22.59 -21.26
N THR A 18 30.47 22.36 -21.75
CA THR A 18 31.67 22.21 -20.89
C THR A 18 32.52 23.47 -20.96
N SER A 19 32.63 24.22 -19.87
CA SER A 19 33.55 25.38 -19.75
C SER A 19 34.94 25.00 -19.23
N VAL A 20 35.26 23.71 -19.09
CA VAL A 20 36.53 23.23 -18.55
C VAL A 20 37.04 22.04 -19.39
N PRO A 21 38.32 22.02 -19.81
CA PRO A 21 38.87 20.92 -20.62
C PRO A 21 38.91 19.59 -19.83
N GLU A 22 38.42 18.51 -20.45
CA GLU A 22 38.49 17.13 -19.97
C GLU A 22 39.94 16.60 -20.05
N SER A 23 40.81 17.06 -19.15
CA SER A 23 42.09 16.38 -18.91
C SER A 23 42.58 16.57 -17.46
N ALA A 24 42.21 15.62 -16.60
CA ALA A 24 43.01 15.07 -15.50
C ALA A 24 42.11 14.27 -14.55
N SER A 25 42.26 12.94 -14.62
CA SER A 25 41.81 11.88 -13.70
C SER A 25 40.35 11.94 -13.23
N GLY A 26 39.46 11.28 -13.98
CA GLY A 26 38.07 11.06 -13.57
C GLY A 26 37.19 10.48 -14.68
N ILE A 27 35.93 10.18 -14.36
CA ILE A 27 34.87 9.86 -15.34
C ILE A 27 34.51 11.09 -16.18
N SER A 28 34.19 10.86 -17.46
CA SER A 28 33.76 11.89 -18.41
C SER A 28 32.34 12.40 -18.14
N ALA A 29 31.99 13.55 -18.74
CA ALA A 29 30.62 14.08 -18.68
C ALA A 29 29.58 13.08 -19.23
N LYS A 30 29.95 12.32 -20.28
CA LYS A 30 29.09 11.27 -20.87
C LYS A 30 28.86 10.10 -19.92
N GLN A 31 29.88 9.70 -19.16
CA GLN A 31 29.75 8.63 -18.17
C GLN A 31 28.91 9.09 -16.97
N ALA A 32 29.10 10.32 -16.50
CA ALA A 32 28.27 10.92 -15.47
C ALA A 32 26.79 10.99 -15.91
N LEU A 33 26.53 11.41 -17.15
CA LEU A 33 25.19 11.42 -17.72
C LEU A 33 24.58 10.01 -17.79
N SER A 34 25.36 9.01 -18.23
CA SER A 34 24.89 7.61 -18.29
C SER A 34 24.55 7.06 -16.90
N ILE A 35 25.31 7.42 -15.86
CA ILE A 35 25.04 7.05 -14.48
C ILE A 35 23.74 7.71 -14.01
N ALA A 36 23.54 9.00 -14.27
CA ALA A 36 22.29 9.69 -13.91
C ALA A 36 21.07 9.14 -14.67
N GLN A 37 21.21 8.86 -15.97
CA GLN A 37 20.16 8.27 -16.79
C GLN A 37 19.75 6.88 -16.30
N SER A 38 20.68 6.09 -15.74
CA SER A 38 20.36 4.80 -15.13
C SER A 38 19.46 4.91 -13.89
N GLN A 39 19.38 6.10 -13.27
CA GLN A 39 18.51 6.37 -12.11
C GLN A 39 17.10 6.81 -12.54
N VAL A 40 16.89 7.14 -13.82
CA VAL A 40 15.63 7.64 -14.35
C VAL A 40 15.10 6.71 -15.45
N PRO A 41 14.44 5.58 -15.09
CA PRO A 41 13.84 4.71 -16.08
C PRO A 41 12.58 5.36 -16.70
N ASP A 42 12.49 5.30 -18.02
CA ASP A 42 11.27 5.52 -18.82
C ASP A 42 10.59 6.91 -18.78
N ARG A 43 11.34 7.97 -18.45
CA ARG A 43 10.85 9.36 -18.53
C ARG A 43 11.62 10.19 -19.56
N LYS A 44 10.91 10.97 -20.38
CA LYS A 44 11.53 12.00 -21.23
C LYS A 44 12.03 13.15 -20.35
N ALA A 45 13.32 13.43 -20.41
CA ALA A 45 13.95 14.53 -19.70
C ALA A 45 14.95 15.27 -20.60
N GLU A 46 15.02 16.58 -20.43
CA GLU A 46 16.14 17.39 -20.91
C GLU A 46 17.26 17.34 -19.88
N TRP A 47 18.47 17.01 -20.32
CA TRP A 47 19.61 16.78 -19.43
C TRP A 47 20.64 17.90 -19.53
N LYS A 48 21.14 18.36 -18.38
CA LYS A 48 22.26 19.31 -18.29
C LYS A 48 23.34 18.74 -17.37
N VAL A 49 24.58 18.72 -17.84
CA VAL A 49 25.74 18.20 -17.09
C VAL A 49 26.71 19.34 -16.85
N GLY A 50 27.13 19.55 -15.60
CA GLY A 50 28.15 20.51 -15.20
C GLY A 50 29.16 19.90 -14.25
N LEU A 51 30.41 20.40 -14.28
CA LEU A 51 31.46 20.00 -13.34
C LEU A 51 31.68 21.10 -12.32
N THR A 52 31.58 20.76 -11.04
CA THR A 52 31.78 21.69 -9.92
C THR A 52 32.91 21.18 -9.02
N LYS A 53 33.62 22.07 -8.33
CA LYS A 53 34.61 21.70 -7.31
C LYS A 53 34.04 22.00 -5.94
N HIS A 54 33.98 21.00 -5.07
CA HIS A 54 33.59 21.17 -3.68
C HIS A 54 34.83 21.00 -2.78
N ALA A 55 34.98 21.88 -1.78
CA ALA A 55 35.99 21.73 -0.75
C ALA A 55 35.53 20.66 0.24
N SER A 56 36.36 19.66 0.51
CA SER A 56 36.08 18.66 1.56
C SER A 56 36.60 19.19 2.90
N GLU A 57 35.73 19.45 3.87
CA GLU A 57 36.16 19.55 5.27
C GLU A 57 36.13 18.14 5.87
N MET A 58 37.28 17.63 6.32
CA MET A 58 37.33 16.42 7.14
C MET A 58 36.96 16.79 8.58
N SER A 59 35.80 16.34 9.06
CA SER A 59 35.54 16.24 10.49
C SER A 59 36.28 15.03 11.05
N GLY A 60 37.48 15.24 11.57
CA GLY A 60 38.26 14.22 12.27
C GLY A 60 38.36 14.54 13.76
N GLU A 61 37.61 13.80 14.58
CA GLU A 61 37.84 13.71 16.03
C GLU A 61 38.49 12.34 16.31
N GLU A 62 39.82 12.28 16.22
CA GLU A 62 40.64 11.27 16.91
C GLU A 62 42.12 11.71 16.86
N ALA A 63 42.66 12.12 18.01
CA ALA A 63 44.07 12.48 18.16
C ALA A 63 44.84 11.28 18.73
N GLY A 64 45.77 10.75 17.94
CA GLY A 64 46.78 9.78 18.37
C GLY A 64 48.09 10.05 17.62
N GLN A 65 49.09 10.53 18.36
CA GLN A 65 50.41 11.02 17.93
C GLN A 65 51.11 10.16 16.84
N ASN A 66 51.41 10.76 15.70
CA ASN A 66 52.74 10.71 15.07
C ASN A 66 52.83 11.80 13.98
N GLU A 67 53.99 12.45 13.93
CA GLU A 67 54.29 13.61 13.09
C GLU A 67 54.21 13.32 11.58
N SER A 68 53.97 14.39 10.81
CA SER A 68 54.15 14.50 9.36
C SER A 68 53.03 13.94 8.45
N SER A 69 51.91 14.65 8.35
CA SER A 69 51.26 14.89 7.05
C SER A 69 50.56 16.24 7.05
N ALA A 70 51.03 17.19 6.24
CA ALA A 70 50.27 18.39 5.92
C ALA A 70 48.95 17.96 5.27
N GLY A 71 47.83 18.20 5.96
CA GLY A 71 46.49 17.90 5.47
C GLY A 71 46.23 18.68 4.18
N ARG A 72 46.30 17.98 3.06
CA ARG A 72 45.90 18.50 1.74
C ARG A 72 44.38 18.56 1.75
N THR A 73 43.80 19.75 1.74
CA THR A 73 42.40 19.95 1.33
C THR A 73 42.31 19.57 -0.15
N GLU A 74 42.00 18.31 -0.44
CA GLU A 74 41.75 17.88 -1.81
C GLU A 74 40.35 18.37 -2.22
N ASN A 75 40.32 19.37 -3.11
CA ASN A 75 39.08 19.81 -3.75
C ASN A 75 38.50 18.64 -4.55
N ARG A 76 37.38 18.09 -4.10
CA ARG A 76 36.69 17.00 -4.79
C ARG A 76 36.00 17.57 -6.03
N LYS A 77 36.25 16.96 -7.17
CA LYS A 77 35.54 17.28 -8.43
C LYS A 77 34.23 16.48 -8.44
N ILE A 78 33.10 17.14 -8.62
CA ILE A 78 31.77 16.52 -8.62
C ILE A 78 31.06 16.91 -9.93
N TRP A 79 30.50 15.92 -10.62
CA TRP A 79 29.57 16.14 -11.72
C TRP A 79 28.17 16.39 -11.14
N GLN A 80 27.58 17.52 -11.49
CA GLN A 80 26.17 17.83 -11.25
C GLN A 80 25.41 17.56 -12.55
N VAL A 81 24.49 16.60 -12.52
CA VAL A 81 23.63 16.24 -13.65
C VAL A 81 22.19 16.59 -13.31
N GLU A 82 21.61 17.51 -14.06
CA GLU A 82 20.24 17.97 -13.88
C GLU A 82 19.33 17.34 -14.93
N ALA A 83 18.20 16.76 -14.48
CA ALA A 83 17.13 16.29 -15.33
C ALA A 83 15.92 17.23 -15.21
N LYS A 84 15.45 17.77 -16.32
CA LYS A 84 14.24 18.59 -16.39
C LYS A 84 13.14 17.81 -17.14
N PHE A 85 12.03 17.55 -16.47
CA PHE A 85 10.91 16.80 -17.03
C PHE A 85 9.85 17.74 -17.64
N GLU A 86 9.03 17.23 -18.58
CA GLU A 86 8.02 18.00 -19.31
C GLU A 86 7.00 18.73 -18.39
N TYR A 87 6.79 18.23 -17.17
CA TYR A 87 5.86 18.80 -16.18
C TYR A 87 6.52 19.70 -15.11
N GLY A 88 7.75 20.19 -15.35
CA GLY A 88 8.39 21.22 -14.53
C GLY A 88 9.17 20.73 -13.31
N ASN A 89 9.08 19.44 -12.97
CA ASN A 89 9.93 18.84 -11.94
C ASN A 89 11.40 18.82 -12.41
N LYS A 90 12.32 19.11 -11.48
CA LYS A 90 13.76 19.10 -11.70
C LYS A 90 14.40 18.18 -10.69
N GLU A 91 15.17 17.21 -11.17
CA GLU A 91 16.01 16.35 -10.33
C GLU A 91 17.49 16.70 -10.56
N VAL A 92 18.30 16.62 -9.51
CA VAL A 92 19.73 16.90 -9.55
C VAL A 92 20.49 15.74 -8.94
N TYR A 93 21.40 15.18 -9.72
CA TYR A 93 22.26 14.06 -9.34
C TYR A 93 23.69 14.56 -9.20
N TYR A 94 24.36 14.12 -8.14
CA TYR A 94 25.76 14.44 -7.89
C TYR A 94 26.60 13.18 -7.99
N ILE A 95 27.65 13.21 -8.80
CA ILE A 95 28.47 12.05 -9.09
C ILE A 95 29.92 12.41 -8.86
N ASP A 96 30.62 11.60 -8.06
CA ASP A 96 32.05 11.76 -7.84
C ASP A 96 32.79 11.63 -9.17
N ALA A 97 33.49 12.70 -9.57
CA ALA A 97 34.21 12.70 -10.83
C ALA A 97 35.37 11.71 -10.81
N THR A 98 35.89 11.29 -9.65
CA THR A 98 37.01 10.32 -9.60
C THR A 98 36.54 8.87 -9.75
N GLY A 99 35.43 8.49 -9.11
CA GLY A 99 34.96 7.10 -9.03
C GLY A 99 33.66 6.77 -9.74
N GLY A 100 32.90 7.77 -10.21
CA GLY A 100 31.56 7.57 -10.79
C GLY A 100 30.50 7.11 -9.78
N LYS A 101 30.76 7.29 -8.48
CA LYS A 101 29.80 6.98 -7.41
C LYS A 101 28.75 8.09 -7.35
N LEU A 102 27.47 7.72 -7.29
CA LEU A 102 26.39 8.64 -6.94
C LEU A 102 26.54 9.08 -5.47
N LEU A 103 26.48 10.39 -5.23
CA LEU A 103 26.64 11.00 -3.91
C LEU A 103 25.27 11.40 -3.34
N SER A 104 25.07 11.18 -2.03
CA SER A 104 23.92 11.72 -1.32
C SER A 104 24.13 13.21 -1.00
N LEU A 105 23.05 13.96 -0.75
CA LEU A 105 23.13 15.37 -0.36
C LEU A 105 23.99 15.59 0.89
N SER A 106 23.93 14.66 1.86
CA SER A 106 24.76 14.68 3.06
C SER A 106 26.26 14.52 2.78
N GLU A 107 26.65 13.98 1.62
CA GLU A 107 28.06 13.88 1.20
C GLU A 107 28.57 15.18 0.54
N ILE A 108 27.73 16.22 0.39
CA ILE A 108 28.00 17.43 -0.43
C ILE A 108 27.84 18.74 0.36
N GLU A 109 27.16 18.75 1.50
CA GLU A 109 26.90 19.99 2.25
C GLU A 109 28.09 20.47 3.11
N ALA A 110 28.55 21.69 2.78
CA ALA A 110 29.03 22.70 3.72
C ALA A 110 28.28 24.02 3.39
N PRO A 111 27.99 24.87 4.39
CA PRO A 111 26.99 25.94 4.29
C PRO A 111 27.48 27.07 3.37
N GLU A 112 26.55 27.78 2.75
CA GLU A 112 26.75 28.90 1.82
C GLU A 112 26.89 28.55 0.32
N SER A 113 25.74 28.27 -0.31
CA SER A 113 25.43 28.93 -1.59
C SER A 113 23.92 28.97 -1.80
N GLY A 114 23.39 30.16 -1.97
CA GLY A 114 21.96 30.45 -2.02
C GLY A 114 21.32 30.06 -3.34
N LEU A 115 20.79 28.85 -3.42
CA LEU A 115 19.75 28.50 -4.39
C LEU A 115 18.39 28.46 -3.69
N ARG A 116 17.54 29.40 -4.11
CA ARG A 116 16.23 29.67 -3.52
C ARG A 116 15.31 28.44 -3.56
N VAL A 117 14.86 28.11 -2.37
CA VAL A 117 13.60 27.45 -2.02
C VAL A 117 12.42 28.13 -2.73
N LEU A 118 11.47 27.31 -3.19
CA LEU A 118 10.05 27.68 -3.32
C LEU A 118 9.22 26.67 -2.51
N PRO A 119 8.04 27.08 -1.99
CA PRO A 119 7.70 26.87 -0.58
C PRO A 119 6.54 25.88 -0.36
N VAL A 120 6.55 25.20 0.80
CA VAL A 120 5.34 24.97 1.60
C VAL A 120 5.63 25.54 2.98
N ALA A 121 4.78 26.45 3.41
CA ALA A 121 4.98 27.33 4.55
C ALA A 121 4.93 26.58 5.90
N LEU A 122 5.96 26.81 6.72
CA LEU A 122 5.89 26.85 8.17
C LEU A 122 6.60 28.14 8.57
N GLU A 123 5.82 29.17 8.89
CA GLU A 123 6.35 30.39 9.51
C GLU A 123 6.54 30.14 11.00
N SER A 124 7.78 30.20 11.46
CA SER A 124 8.12 30.44 12.87
C SER A 124 9.15 31.57 12.91
N GLY A 125 8.72 32.74 13.37
CA GLY A 125 9.56 33.91 13.59
C GLY A 125 10.16 33.94 15.00
N LEU A 126 11.48 33.79 15.05
CA LEU A 126 12.49 34.55 15.81
C LEU A 126 12.32 34.86 17.31
N LEU A 127 13.15 34.14 18.10
CA LEU A 127 14.21 34.59 19.03
C LEU A 127 13.95 35.65 20.12
N ALA A 128 14.33 35.26 21.35
CA ALA A 128 15.15 36.08 22.25
C ALA A 128 16.13 35.20 23.08
N GLN A 129 17.43 35.50 22.96
CA GLN A 129 18.49 35.18 23.95
C GLN A 129 18.35 36.13 25.18
N PRO A 130 18.92 35.85 26.39
CA PRO A 130 20.36 35.63 26.63
C PRO A 130 20.71 34.67 27.81
N SER A 131 21.85 33.98 27.85
CA SER A 131 23.16 34.36 28.45
C SER A 131 23.66 33.26 29.42
N SER A 132 24.84 32.72 29.13
CA SER A 132 25.96 32.33 30.03
C SER A 132 25.70 31.63 31.38
N GLN A 133 26.19 30.40 31.52
CA GLN A 133 27.14 29.99 32.58
C GLN A 133 27.84 28.64 32.31
N LYS A 134 29.07 28.51 32.83
CA LYS A 134 30.12 27.50 32.58
C LYS A 134 29.95 26.22 33.46
N PRO A 135 30.81 25.18 33.32
CA PRO A 135 30.42 23.77 33.34
C PRO A 135 30.56 23.09 34.72
N GLY A 136 29.79 22.03 34.92
CA GLY A 136 29.91 21.10 36.05
C GLY A 136 29.73 19.66 35.60
N VAL A 137 30.81 18.89 35.70
CA VAL A 137 30.88 17.43 35.53
C VAL A 137 30.13 16.76 36.68
N THR A 138 29.19 15.84 36.42
CA THR A 138 29.15 14.50 37.04
C THR A 138 28.01 13.60 36.55
N ALA A 139 28.39 12.33 36.39
CA ALA A 139 27.64 11.10 36.67
C ALA A 139 26.51 10.63 35.72
N SER A 140 26.86 9.56 35.00
CA SER A 140 26.01 8.43 34.57
C SER A 140 24.56 8.46 35.07
N GLY A 141 23.68 8.93 34.20
CA GLY A 141 22.23 8.72 34.33
C GLY A 141 21.87 7.32 33.83
N THR A 142 21.27 6.56 34.75
CA THR A 142 20.30 5.49 34.49
C THR A 142 19.63 5.57 33.11
N ALA A 143 19.68 4.45 32.38
CA ALA A 143 18.94 4.26 31.14
C ALA A 143 17.50 4.76 31.32
N ALA A 144 17.17 5.86 30.65
CA ALA A 144 15.83 6.40 30.64
C ALA A 144 14.91 5.33 30.06
N VAL A 145 13.90 4.93 30.83
CA VAL A 145 12.75 4.17 30.32
C VAL A 145 12.26 4.94 29.08
N PRO A 146 12.15 4.31 27.90
CA PRO A 146 11.62 4.98 26.72
C PRO A 146 10.26 5.56 27.11
N SER A 147 10.06 6.87 26.97
CA SER A 147 8.77 7.48 27.28
C SER A 147 7.73 6.88 26.35
N SER A 148 6.87 6.04 26.91
CA SER A 148 5.71 5.50 26.21
C SER A 148 4.88 6.66 25.65
N LEU A 149 4.32 6.49 24.46
CA LEU A 149 3.41 7.46 23.88
C LEU A 149 2.32 7.85 24.90
N ASN A 150 2.20 9.15 25.17
CA ASN A 150 1.13 9.67 26.00
C ASN A 150 -0.14 9.75 25.16
N VAL A 151 -1.18 9.05 25.61
CA VAL A 151 -2.51 9.04 24.97
C VAL A 151 -3.52 9.48 26.01
N SER A 152 -4.45 10.34 25.61
CA SER A 152 -5.61 10.71 26.42
C SER A 152 -6.91 10.32 25.72
N LEU A 153 -7.92 9.98 26.51
CA LEU A 153 -9.28 9.72 26.00
C LEU A 153 -10.11 10.97 26.23
N GLU A 154 -10.77 11.43 25.16
CA GLU A 154 -11.71 12.54 25.18
C GLU A 154 -13.11 12.02 24.84
N GLU A 155 -14.07 12.24 25.71
CA GLU A 155 -15.46 11.88 25.41
C GLU A 155 -16.08 12.90 24.44
N THR A 156 -16.85 12.39 23.48
CA THR A 156 -17.65 13.21 22.56
C THR A 156 -19.13 12.90 22.75
N LYS A 157 -20.01 13.72 22.19
CA LYS A 157 -21.46 13.47 22.24
C LYS A 157 -21.86 12.13 21.59
N SER A 158 -21.08 11.73 20.59
CA SER A 158 -21.35 10.60 19.71
C SER A 158 -20.44 9.40 20.00
N GLY A 159 -19.51 9.49 20.96
CA GLY A 159 -18.55 8.43 21.26
C GLY A 159 -17.35 8.91 22.07
N PHE A 160 -16.14 8.65 21.58
CA PHE A 160 -14.90 9.16 22.16
C PHE A 160 -13.79 9.27 21.10
N ARG A 161 -12.71 9.96 21.42
CA ARG A 161 -11.49 10.05 20.60
C ARG A 161 -10.27 9.75 21.45
N LEU A 162 -9.26 9.12 20.87
CA LEU A 162 -7.93 9.04 21.46
C LEU A 162 -7.05 10.16 20.90
N LYS A 163 -6.58 11.05 21.78
CA LYS A 163 -5.64 12.11 21.44
C LYS A 163 -4.23 11.65 21.74
N LEU A 164 -3.40 11.62 20.71
CA LEU A 164 -1.96 11.39 20.83
C LEU A 164 -1.32 12.70 21.29
N ALA A 165 -0.50 12.67 22.33
CA ALA A 165 0.20 13.87 22.77
C ALA A 165 1.17 14.37 21.69
N GLU A 166 1.15 15.68 21.46
CA GLU A 166 2.13 16.34 20.60
C GLU A 166 3.44 16.51 21.37
N GLU A 167 4.52 15.97 20.84
CA GLU A 167 5.88 16.16 21.32
C GLU A 167 6.59 17.13 20.37
N GLU A 168 7.29 18.13 20.90
CA GLU A 168 8.03 19.10 20.07
C GLU A 168 8.97 18.35 19.12
N SER A 169 8.98 18.76 17.84
CA SER A 169 9.80 18.15 16.78
C SER A 169 9.59 16.64 16.55
N THR A 170 8.48 16.08 17.03
CA THR A 170 8.09 14.68 16.79
C THR A 170 6.79 14.63 15.98
N THR A 171 6.81 13.88 14.88
CA THR A 171 5.59 13.57 14.11
C THR A 171 5.03 12.23 14.57
N SER A 172 3.75 12.20 14.94
CA SER A 172 3.01 10.98 15.28
C SER A 172 2.02 10.64 14.17
N THR A 173 1.99 9.40 13.70
CA THR A 173 1.09 8.94 12.63
C THR A 173 0.57 7.55 12.95
N VAL A 174 -0.74 7.35 12.84
CA VAL A 174 -1.33 6.01 12.88
C VAL A 174 -1.01 5.32 11.56
N MET A 175 -0.18 4.27 11.60
CA MET A 175 0.19 3.52 10.41
C MET A 175 -0.87 2.50 10.01
N GLN A 176 -1.53 1.89 11.01
CA GLN A 176 -2.47 0.80 10.81
C GLN A 176 -3.40 0.67 12.01
N SER A 177 -4.63 0.25 11.74
CA SER A 177 -5.61 -0.19 12.75
C SER A 177 -6.04 -1.62 12.42
N LEU A 178 -6.05 -2.50 13.41
CA LEU A 178 -6.51 -3.88 13.31
C LEU A 178 -7.65 -4.13 14.31
N VAL A 179 -8.76 -4.67 13.83
CA VAL A 179 -9.91 -5.06 14.65
C VAL A 179 -9.85 -6.56 14.94
N SER A 180 -10.04 -6.95 16.20
CA SER A 180 -10.01 -8.37 16.58
C SER A 180 -11.23 -9.15 16.06
N PRO A 181 -11.09 -10.46 15.74
CA PRO A 181 -12.17 -11.28 15.22
C PRO A 181 -13.38 -11.46 16.15
N ASP A 182 -13.25 -11.22 17.46
CA ASP A 182 -14.31 -11.33 18.47
C ASP A 182 -15.28 -10.14 18.47
N ASN A 183 -15.74 -9.76 17.27
CA ASN A 183 -16.60 -8.60 17.03
C ASN A 183 -15.94 -7.29 17.51
N GLY A 184 -14.64 -7.13 17.26
CA GLY A 184 -13.91 -5.90 17.56
C GLY A 184 -13.89 -5.52 19.03
N LYS A 185 -13.92 -6.51 19.94
CA LYS A 185 -13.76 -6.26 21.37
C LYS A 185 -12.44 -5.58 21.69
N ASN A 186 -11.41 -5.87 20.90
CA ASN A 186 -10.12 -5.20 20.94
C ASN A 186 -9.83 -4.56 19.59
N VAL A 187 -9.24 -3.37 19.64
CA VAL A 187 -8.70 -2.67 18.47
C VAL A 187 -7.25 -2.35 18.77
N LEU A 188 -6.37 -2.70 17.84
CA LEU A 188 -4.95 -2.44 17.94
C LEU A 188 -4.55 -1.37 16.92
N HIS A 189 -4.07 -0.23 17.41
CA HIS A 189 -3.46 0.79 16.55
C HIS A 189 -1.94 0.70 16.64
N LEU A 190 -1.29 0.73 15.48
CA LEU A 190 0.15 0.93 15.38
C LEU A 190 0.43 2.39 15.10
N VAL A 191 1.17 3.04 16.00
CA VAL A 191 1.52 4.46 15.91
C VAL A 191 3.02 4.60 15.69
N ARG A 192 3.40 5.28 14.61
CA ARG A 192 4.77 5.68 14.33
C ARG A 192 5.04 7.06 14.89
N ARG A 193 6.18 7.20 15.57
CA ARG A 193 6.73 8.49 15.99
C ARG A 193 8.12 8.69 15.39
N THR A 194 8.32 9.79 14.67
CA THR A 194 9.63 10.15 14.11
C THR A 194 10.08 11.50 14.61
N SER A 195 11.34 11.62 15.01
CA SER A 195 11.97 12.90 15.36
C SER A 195 13.38 12.98 14.78
N PRO A 196 13.89 14.19 14.50
CA PRO A 196 15.29 14.38 14.13
C PRO A 196 16.23 13.80 15.19
N ALA A 197 17.32 13.17 14.75
CA ALA A 197 18.39 12.67 15.62
C ALA A 197 19.75 12.86 14.93
N GLU A 198 20.83 12.94 15.70
CA GLU A 198 22.18 13.08 15.13
C GLU A 198 22.52 11.87 14.25
N GLY A 199 22.71 12.06 12.94
CA GLY A 199 22.99 10.96 12.01
C GLY A 199 21.76 10.21 11.49
N GLY A 200 20.55 10.77 11.62
CA GLY A 200 19.35 10.24 10.96
C GLY A 200 18.03 10.64 11.61
N THR A 201 17.10 9.70 11.68
CA THR A 201 15.80 9.84 12.33
C THR A 201 15.70 8.88 13.50
N ARG A 202 15.24 9.36 14.65
CA ARG A 202 14.77 8.47 15.72
C ARG A 202 13.39 7.95 15.35
N TYR A 203 13.31 6.65 15.13
CA TYR A 203 12.11 5.93 14.71
C TYR A 203 11.56 5.13 15.88
N ARG A 204 10.35 5.49 16.33
CA ARG A 204 9.64 4.82 17.42
C ARG A 204 8.34 4.23 16.91
N LEU A 205 7.99 3.06 17.41
CA LEU A 205 6.68 2.44 17.22
C LEU A 205 6.06 2.19 18.58
N ASP A 206 4.79 2.55 18.71
CA ASP A 206 3.96 2.29 19.88
C ASP A 206 2.68 1.58 19.45
N LEU A 207 2.19 0.69 20.30
CA LEU A 207 0.93 -0.03 20.12
C LEU A 207 -0.10 0.53 21.07
N VAL A 208 -1.26 0.93 20.56
CA VAL A 208 -2.40 1.37 21.37
C VAL A 208 -3.50 0.32 21.27
N ALA A 209 -3.65 -0.49 22.32
CA ALA A 209 -4.68 -1.51 22.43
C ALA A 209 -5.91 -0.95 23.14
N VAL A 210 -7.06 -0.95 22.48
CA VAL A 210 -8.29 -0.32 22.93
C VAL A 210 -9.37 -1.37 23.13
N GLN A 211 -10.15 -1.23 24.20
CA GLN A 211 -11.41 -1.96 24.43
C GLN A 211 -12.57 -0.98 24.30
N PRO A 212 -13.17 -0.83 23.10
CA PRO A 212 -14.08 0.28 22.82
C PRO A 212 -15.29 0.30 23.74
N ALA A 213 -15.90 -0.86 23.99
CA ALA A 213 -17.06 -1.01 24.87
C ALA A 213 -16.78 -0.61 26.33
N LYS A 214 -15.52 -0.73 26.79
CA LYS A 214 -15.12 -0.33 28.15
C LYS A 214 -14.51 1.07 28.20
N LYS A 215 -14.27 1.70 27.06
CA LYS A 215 -13.54 2.98 26.94
C LYS A 215 -12.19 2.95 27.68
N THR A 216 -11.48 1.83 27.60
CA THR A 216 -10.14 1.67 28.20
C THR A 216 -9.12 1.40 27.12
N PHE A 217 -7.90 1.89 27.30
CA PHE A 217 -6.79 1.60 26.41
C PHE A 217 -5.50 1.30 27.20
N LYS A 218 -4.55 0.66 26.53
CA LYS A 218 -3.18 0.43 27.01
C LYS A 218 -2.21 0.80 25.90
N VAL A 219 -1.06 1.35 26.28
CA VAL A 219 0.02 1.70 25.36
C VAL A 219 1.22 0.82 25.65
N PHE A 220 1.80 0.23 24.60
CA PHE A 220 2.99 -0.60 24.69
C PHE A 220 4.08 -0.07 23.76
N PRO A 221 5.30 0.21 24.25
CA PRO A 221 6.41 0.53 23.36
C PRO A 221 6.75 -0.71 22.53
N PHE A 222 6.87 -0.54 21.22
CA PHE A 222 7.10 -1.64 20.28
C PHE A 222 8.48 -1.58 19.64
N ALA A 223 8.97 -0.40 19.26
CA ALA A 223 10.34 -0.22 18.79
C ALA A 223 10.86 1.19 19.11
N ASP A 224 12.18 1.32 19.32
CA ASP A 224 12.88 2.61 19.44
C ASP A 224 14.27 2.45 18.83
N LEU A 225 14.46 3.06 17.67
CA LEU A 225 15.60 2.85 16.79
C LEU A 225 16.08 4.19 16.25
N GLN A 226 17.31 4.20 15.76
CA GLN A 226 17.85 5.31 14.99
C GLN A 226 18.22 4.79 13.62
N MET A 227 17.71 5.44 12.57
CA MET A 227 17.84 4.98 11.19
C MET A 227 17.99 6.14 10.22
N SER A 228 18.77 5.92 9.17
CA SER A 228 18.95 6.89 8.08
C SER A 228 17.83 6.84 7.04
N ASP A 229 17.13 5.71 6.92
CA ASP A 229 16.01 5.49 6.01
C ASP A 229 14.90 4.71 6.74
N THR A 230 13.69 5.25 6.74
CA THR A 230 12.52 4.60 7.36
C THR A 230 11.69 3.82 6.36
N TYR A 231 11.85 4.05 5.05
CA TYR A 231 10.92 3.57 4.03
C TYR A 231 10.81 2.05 4.03
N SER A 232 11.95 1.36 4.01
CA SER A 232 12.00 -0.11 4.07
C SER A 232 11.35 -0.64 5.34
N THR A 233 11.61 0.01 6.49
CA THR A 233 11.05 -0.34 7.78
C THR A 233 9.53 -0.15 7.80
N ASP A 234 9.02 0.93 7.21
CA ASP A 234 7.59 1.26 7.21
C ASP A 234 6.76 0.22 6.44
N THR A 235 7.32 -0.37 5.38
CA THR A 235 6.67 -1.46 4.63
C THR A 235 6.67 -2.81 5.36
N LEU A 236 7.52 -2.95 6.37
CA LEU A 236 7.76 -4.20 7.10
C LEU A 236 7.11 -4.21 8.47
N ALA A 237 7.30 -3.16 9.24
CA ALA A 237 6.95 -3.06 10.64
C ALA A 237 5.46 -2.80 10.82
N MET A 238 4.64 -3.78 10.45
CA MET A 238 3.17 -3.73 10.49
C MET A 238 2.60 -4.97 11.22
N GLY A 239 1.30 -4.95 11.48
CA GLY A 239 0.54 -6.14 11.83
C GLY A 239 -0.01 -6.85 10.60
N TYR A 240 -0.01 -8.18 10.64
CA TYR A 240 -0.42 -9.04 9.52
C TYR A 240 -1.74 -9.77 9.77
N GLY A 241 -2.36 -9.54 10.93
CA GLY A 241 -3.66 -10.10 11.30
C GLY A 241 -3.64 -10.77 12.68
N PHE A 242 -4.82 -11.23 13.09
CA PHE A 242 -5.03 -11.97 14.33
C PHE A 242 -4.99 -13.48 14.09
N THR A 243 -4.29 -14.19 14.96
CA THR A 243 -4.30 -15.67 15.01
C THR A 243 -5.44 -16.22 15.86
N ASP A 244 -5.92 -15.41 16.80
CA ASP A 244 -7.12 -15.63 17.62
C ASP A 244 -7.61 -14.26 18.14
N ASP A 245 -8.62 -14.25 19.01
CA ASP A 245 -9.25 -13.03 19.55
C ASP A 245 -8.31 -12.09 20.33
N SER A 246 -7.12 -12.57 20.71
CA SER A 246 -6.18 -11.88 21.61
C SER A 246 -4.76 -11.77 21.10
N HIS A 247 -4.37 -12.56 20.10
CA HIS A 247 -3.01 -12.63 19.60
C HIS A 247 -2.90 -12.10 18.17
N ALA A 248 -2.16 -11.00 18.00
CA ALA A 248 -1.85 -10.42 16.69
C ALA A 248 -0.42 -10.82 16.24
N VAL A 249 -0.25 -11.12 14.95
CA VAL A 249 1.06 -11.36 14.33
C VAL A 249 1.59 -10.04 13.79
N MET A 250 2.80 -9.68 14.17
CA MET A 250 3.44 -8.42 13.78
C MET A 250 4.91 -8.63 13.44
N ILE A 251 5.49 -7.69 12.72
CA ILE A 251 6.95 -7.63 12.54
C ILE A 251 7.51 -6.46 13.36
N GLN A 252 8.43 -6.79 14.25
CA GLN A 252 9.11 -5.83 15.12
C GLN A 252 10.51 -5.53 14.57
N PRO A 253 10.84 -4.28 14.22
CA PRO A 253 12.20 -3.89 13.91
C PRO A 253 13.03 -3.81 15.20
N ALA A 254 14.30 -4.19 15.12
CA ALA A 254 15.22 -4.26 16.25
C ALA A 254 16.66 -3.96 15.81
N ARG A 255 17.51 -3.47 16.72
CA ARG A 255 18.95 -3.41 16.44
C ARG A 255 19.49 -4.83 16.30
N LYS A 256 20.30 -5.08 15.27
CA LYS A 256 20.96 -6.37 15.08
C LYS A 256 21.98 -6.60 16.20
N GLY A 257 22.03 -7.82 16.75
CA GLY A 257 23.06 -8.19 17.72
C GLY A 257 24.45 -8.20 17.07
N GLY A 258 25.40 -7.43 17.60
CA GLY A 258 26.82 -7.49 17.21
C GLY A 258 27.29 -6.55 16.08
N GLY A 259 26.55 -5.51 15.70
CA GLY A 259 27.03 -4.53 14.72
C GLY A 259 26.03 -3.42 14.36
N ALA A 260 26.35 -2.64 13.33
CA ALA A 260 25.47 -1.65 12.72
C ALA A 260 24.40 -2.34 11.85
N GLY A 261 23.16 -1.86 11.90
CA GLY A 261 22.05 -2.32 11.04
C GLY A 261 20.77 -2.69 11.80
N ILE A 262 19.67 -2.79 11.06
CA ILE A 262 18.34 -3.17 11.56
C ILE A 262 18.07 -4.64 11.23
N GLY A 263 17.58 -5.38 12.21
CA GLY A 263 17.01 -6.71 12.04
C GLY A 263 15.51 -6.69 12.30
N TYR A 264 14.80 -7.69 11.79
CA TYR A 264 13.36 -7.81 11.95
C TYR A 264 13.01 -9.13 12.63
N ARG A 265 11.99 -9.10 13.48
CA ARG A 265 11.49 -10.29 14.19
C ARG A 265 10.01 -10.43 13.94
N ILE A 266 9.58 -11.62 13.57
CA ILE A 266 8.15 -11.97 13.54
C ILE A 266 7.75 -12.29 14.98
N VAL A 267 6.75 -11.58 15.49
CA VAL A 267 6.29 -11.70 16.87
C VAL A 267 4.78 -11.92 16.94
N SER A 268 4.35 -12.60 17.99
CA SER A 268 2.96 -12.66 18.43
C SER A 268 2.78 -11.72 19.62
N LEU A 269 1.87 -10.77 19.51
CA LEU A 269 1.48 -9.84 20.57
C LEU A 269 0.22 -10.34 21.25
N ASP A 270 0.27 -10.55 22.56
CA ASP A 270 -0.94 -10.61 23.40
C ASP A 270 -1.44 -9.17 23.63
N VAL A 271 -2.57 -8.83 23.03
CA VAL A 271 -3.15 -7.48 23.05
C VAL A 271 -3.61 -7.08 24.46
N GLY A 272 -3.93 -8.04 25.32
CA GLY A 272 -4.37 -7.78 26.69
C GLY A 272 -3.23 -7.42 27.63
N SER A 273 -2.07 -8.07 27.48
CA SER A 273 -0.91 -7.91 28.36
C SER A 273 0.23 -7.07 27.77
N GLY A 274 0.28 -6.91 26.44
CA GLY A 274 1.41 -6.30 25.73
C GLY A 274 2.61 -7.23 25.59
N ARG A 275 2.49 -8.48 26.04
CA ARG A 275 3.58 -9.44 26.00
C ARG A 275 3.85 -9.88 24.57
N LEU A 276 5.11 -9.77 24.15
CA LEU A 276 5.59 -10.27 22.88
C LEU A 276 6.16 -11.68 23.04
N ARG A 277 5.80 -12.58 22.12
CA ARG A 277 6.44 -13.88 21.91
C ARG A 277 7.08 -13.88 20.54
N GLU A 278 8.39 -14.04 20.48
CA GLU A 278 9.09 -14.21 19.21
C GLU A 278 8.67 -15.52 18.53
N LEU A 279 8.31 -15.43 17.25
CA LEU A 279 7.95 -16.56 16.39
C LEU A 279 9.09 -16.91 15.42
N ALA A 280 9.81 -15.89 14.93
CA ALA A 280 11.01 -16.05 14.13
C ALA A 280 11.92 -14.82 14.23
N ALA A 281 13.23 -15.02 14.22
CA ALA A 281 14.23 -13.96 14.26
C ALA A 281 14.88 -13.71 12.90
N ASN A 282 15.25 -12.46 12.62
CA ASN A 282 15.95 -12.00 11.42
C ASN A 282 15.21 -12.35 10.10
N VAL A 283 13.88 -12.21 10.12
CA VAL A 283 13.02 -12.48 8.95
C VAL A 283 11.99 -11.35 8.80
N PRO A 284 11.91 -10.71 7.62
CA PRO A 284 12.89 -10.83 6.54
C PRO A 284 14.24 -10.22 6.99
N PRO A 285 15.35 -10.51 6.28
CA PRO A 285 16.59 -9.76 6.50
C PRO A 285 16.36 -8.26 6.19
N ASP A 286 17.34 -7.43 6.53
CA ASP A 286 17.35 -6.04 6.06
C ASP A 286 17.25 -6.01 4.53
N LEU A 287 16.24 -5.29 4.03
CA LEU A 287 15.91 -5.25 2.61
C LEU A 287 16.51 -4.02 1.91
N SER A 288 16.98 -3.01 2.65
CA SER A 288 17.41 -1.74 2.06
C SER A 288 18.47 -1.95 0.96
N PRO A 289 18.35 -1.29 -0.22
CA PRO A 289 17.35 -0.28 -0.59
C PRO A 289 16.04 -0.84 -1.21
N ASP A 290 15.83 -2.15 -1.17
CA ASP A 290 14.54 -2.79 -1.47
C ASP A 290 13.57 -2.64 -0.29
N PHE A 291 12.30 -2.98 -0.52
CA PHE A 291 11.23 -2.88 0.47
C PHE A 291 10.30 -4.09 0.36
N LEU A 292 9.37 -4.23 1.32
CA LEU A 292 8.39 -5.31 1.25
C LEU A 292 7.25 -4.91 0.31
N ALA A 293 6.87 -5.81 -0.60
CA ALA A 293 5.54 -5.80 -1.18
C ALA A 293 4.51 -6.31 -0.16
N SER A 294 3.22 -6.24 -0.47
CA SER A 294 2.17 -6.64 0.48
C SER A 294 2.33 -8.11 0.93
N GLY A 295 2.78 -8.30 2.18
CA GLY A 295 2.80 -9.61 2.84
C GLY A 295 1.40 -10.04 3.29
N TRP A 296 1.23 -11.31 3.61
CA TRP A 296 -0.08 -11.83 4.06
C TRP A 296 0.04 -13.00 5.04
N LEU A 297 -0.90 -13.05 5.97
CA LEU A 297 -1.16 -14.20 6.82
C LEU A 297 -2.18 -15.11 6.11
N ASN A 298 -2.02 -16.43 6.18
CA ASN A 298 -3.06 -17.34 5.70
C ASN A 298 -4.26 -17.38 6.68
N ALA A 299 -5.41 -17.86 6.21
CA ALA A 299 -6.68 -17.76 6.95
C ALA A 299 -6.70 -18.46 8.31
N ASP A 300 -5.88 -19.50 8.52
CA ASP A 300 -5.76 -20.18 9.82
C ASP A 300 -4.69 -19.59 10.73
N GLY A 301 -3.99 -18.54 10.29
CA GLY A 301 -2.95 -17.87 11.06
C GLY A 301 -1.67 -18.67 11.24
N SER A 302 -1.50 -19.80 10.55
CA SER A 302 -0.33 -20.66 10.73
C SER A 302 0.90 -20.25 9.92
N LYS A 303 0.72 -19.45 8.85
CA LYS A 303 1.81 -19.04 7.95
C LYS A 303 1.75 -17.57 7.60
N LEU A 304 2.91 -16.91 7.67
CA LEU A 304 3.14 -15.56 7.17
C LEU A 304 4.00 -15.60 5.90
N TYR A 305 3.55 -14.91 4.87
CA TYR A 305 4.22 -14.77 3.58
C TYR A 305 4.73 -13.34 3.42
N LEU A 306 5.99 -13.19 3.04
CA LEU A 306 6.67 -11.91 2.91
C LEU A 306 7.41 -11.86 1.57
N ASN A 307 7.12 -10.87 0.74
CA ASN A 307 7.71 -10.76 -0.59
C ASN A 307 8.53 -9.47 -0.70
N SER A 308 9.83 -9.55 -0.98
CA SER A 308 10.61 -8.35 -1.32
C SER A 308 10.17 -7.82 -2.69
N HIS A 309 10.04 -6.50 -2.82
CA HIS A 309 9.37 -5.91 -3.97
C HIS A 309 10.19 -6.02 -5.25
N ARG A 310 11.40 -5.45 -5.27
CA ARG A 310 12.30 -5.46 -6.44
C ARG A 310 13.09 -6.76 -6.53
N GLY A 311 13.61 -7.22 -5.41
CA GLY A 311 14.39 -8.46 -5.32
C GLY A 311 13.57 -9.73 -5.56
N GLY A 312 12.25 -9.66 -5.35
CA GLY A 312 11.33 -10.75 -5.62
C GLY A 312 11.54 -11.98 -4.74
N LYS A 313 12.21 -11.86 -3.60
CA LYS A 313 12.35 -12.99 -2.66
C LYS A 313 11.04 -13.21 -1.93
N LEU A 314 10.61 -14.46 -1.78
CA LEU A 314 9.39 -14.81 -1.07
C LEU A 314 9.73 -15.71 0.13
N TRP A 315 9.58 -15.19 1.34
CA TRP A 315 9.74 -15.94 2.58
C TRP A 315 8.40 -16.46 3.07
N ILE A 316 8.42 -17.68 3.61
CA ILE A 316 7.27 -18.36 4.20
C ILE A 316 7.67 -18.76 5.61
N ALA A 317 7.07 -18.10 6.60
CA ALA A 317 7.28 -18.36 8.01
C ALA A 317 6.14 -19.24 8.55
N ASP A 318 6.46 -20.46 8.98
CA ASP A 318 5.59 -21.35 9.75
C ASP A 318 5.58 -20.87 11.21
N LEU A 319 4.48 -20.23 11.60
CA LEU A 319 4.33 -19.58 12.90
C LEU A 319 4.10 -20.58 14.04
N ALA A 320 3.66 -21.80 13.73
CA ALA A 320 3.46 -22.86 14.71
C ALA A 320 4.78 -23.56 15.06
N ARG A 321 5.65 -23.75 14.06
CA ARG A 321 6.93 -24.46 14.21
C ARG A 321 8.14 -23.55 14.35
N GLY A 322 7.99 -22.25 14.10
CA GLY A 322 9.06 -21.25 14.12
C GLY A 322 10.05 -21.36 12.96
N GLY A 323 9.68 -22.07 11.88
CA GLY A 323 10.55 -22.31 10.74
C GLY A 323 10.31 -21.29 9.64
N VAL A 324 11.38 -20.74 9.06
CA VAL A 324 11.28 -19.86 7.88
C VAL A 324 12.03 -20.50 6.73
N ARG A 325 11.43 -20.45 5.54
CA ARG A 325 12.11 -20.80 4.29
C ARG A 325 11.88 -19.73 3.24
N GLU A 326 12.89 -19.52 2.41
CA GLU A 326 12.76 -18.78 1.16
C GLU A 326 12.25 -19.75 0.08
N LEU A 327 11.30 -19.31 -0.75
CA LEU A 327 10.82 -20.09 -1.88
C LEU A 327 11.77 -19.91 -3.07
N ASP A 328 12.16 -21.02 -3.69
CA ASP A 328 12.96 -21.00 -4.91
C ASP A 328 12.24 -20.25 -6.04
N GLY A 329 12.91 -19.24 -6.60
CA GLY A 329 12.40 -18.42 -7.69
C GLY A 329 12.55 -16.93 -7.43
N THR A 330 12.04 -16.12 -8.35
CA THR A 330 12.02 -14.67 -8.25
C THR A 330 10.62 -14.17 -8.58
N PHE A 331 10.00 -13.55 -7.59
CA PHE A 331 8.64 -13.03 -7.58
C PHE A 331 8.67 -11.50 -7.50
N SER A 332 9.39 -10.85 -8.43
CA SER A 332 9.58 -9.40 -8.42
C SER A 332 8.36 -8.65 -8.96
N HIS A 333 8.25 -7.39 -8.56
CA HIS A 333 7.23 -6.43 -8.97
C HIS A 333 7.88 -5.22 -9.65
N ILE A 334 7.04 -4.42 -10.31
CA ILE A 334 7.46 -3.17 -10.95
C ILE A 334 6.56 -2.09 -10.40
N TRP A 335 7.11 -1.09 -9.72
CA TRP A 335 6.30 -0.02 -9.14
C TRP A 335 5.50 0.72 -10.23
N PRO A 336 4.20 0.99 -10.04
CA PRO A 336 3.36 0.68 -8.86
C PRO A 336 2.56 -0.64 -8.96
N VAL A 337 2.86 -1.49 -9.94
CA VAL A 337 2.15 -2.75 -10.24
C VAL A 337 2.67 -3.93 -9.42
N SER A 338 1.79 -4.51 -8.61
CA SER A 338 2.00 -5.83 -7.99
C SER A 338 1.73 -6.94 -9.01
N ARG A 339 2.63 -7.92 -9.06
CA ARG A 339 2.57 -9.07 -9.98
C ARG A 339 2.13 -10.37 -9.32
N LEU A 340 1.79 -10.32 -8.04
CA LEU A 340 1.36 -11.47 -7.25
C LEU A 340 -0.09 -11.26 -6.82
N PHE A 341 -0.95 -12.23 -7.15
CA PHE A 341 -2.39 -12.18 -6.90
C PHE A 341 -2.79 -13.36 -6.00
N LYS A 342 -2.77 -13.12 -4.69
CA LYS A 342 -3.05 -14.13 -3.64
C LYS A 342 -4.55 -14.45 -3.54
N SER A 343 -4.87 -15.70 -3.23
CA SER A 343 -6.21 -16.10 -2.81
C SER A 343 -6.52 -15.54 -1.40
N PRO A 344 -7.79 -15.24 -1.07
CA PRO A 344 -8.18 -14.73 0.24
C PRO A 344 -7.75 -15.60 1.42
N ASP A 345 -7.70 -16.93 1.25
CA ASP A 345 -7.20 -17.82 2.30
C ASP A 345 -5.67 -17.87 2.43
N GLY A 346 -4.95 -17.19 1.54
CA GLY A 346 -3.48 -17.11 1.51
C GLY A 346 -2.78 -18.39 1.06
N GLU A 347 -3.50 -19.44 0.68
CA GLU A 347 -2.93 -20.74 0.35
C GLU A 347 -2.59 -20.91 -1.14
N ARG A 348 -2.96 -19.95 -2.00
CA ARG A 348 -2.67 -19.94 -3.44
C ARG A 348 -2.28 -18.55 -3.88
N PHE A 349 -1.48 -18.45 -4.94
CA PHE A 349 -1.25 -17.16 -5.60
C PHE A 349 -0.88 -17.36 -7.07
N TRP A 350 -1.40 -16.48 -7.92
CA TRP A 350 -0.92 -16.31 -9.29
C TRP A 350 0.27 -15.34 -9.29
N TYR A 351 1.25 -15.60 -10.14
CA TYR A 351 2.37 -14.68 -10.39
C TYR A 351 2.52 -14.39 -11.88
N GLU A 352 2.62 -13.11 -12.23
CA GLU A 352 2.85 -12.63 -13.59
C GLU A 352 4.34 -12.60 -13.95
N LYS A 353 4.67 -13.25 -15.07
CA LYS A 353 5.99 -13.25 -15.71
C LYS A 353 5.82 -13.24 -17.23
N ASP A 354 6.21 -14.33 -17.93
CA ASP A 354 6.00 -14.54 -19.37
C ASP A 354 4.62 -15.19 -19.61
N GLY A 355 3.57 -14.57 -19.08
CA GLY A 355 2.27 -15.20 -18.79
C GLY A 355 2.04 -15.29 -17.27
N TYR A 356 1.29 -16.29 -16.82
CA TYR A 356 0.95 -16.44 -15.41
C TYR A 356 1.16 -17.86 -14.91
N ARG A 357 1.62 -17.98 -13.66
CA ARG A 357 1.82 -19.26 -13.00
C ARG A 357 1.10 -19.27 -11.66
N LEU A 358 0.33 -20.32 -11.41
CA LEU A 358 -0.32 -20.55 -10.14
C LEU A 358 0.58 -21.39 -9.26
N TYR A 359 0.77 -20.97 -8.02
CA TYR A 359 1.51 -21.69 -7.00
C TYR A 359 0.61 -22.04 -5.82
N ASP A 360 0.94 -23.13 -5.13
CA ASP A 360 0.38 -23.43 -3.82
C ASP A 360 1.12 -22.72 -2.67
N GLY A 361 0.58 -22.82 -1.45
CA GLY A 361 1.19 -22.25 -0.24
C GLY A 361 2.53 -22.89 0.14
N LYS A 362 2.94 -23.97 -0.54
CA LYS A 362 4.28 -24.56 -0.48
C LYS A 362 5.20 -24.05 -1.58
N GLY A 363 4.65 -23.35 -2.57
CA GLY A 363 5.35 -22.84 -3.75
C GLY A 363 5.52 -23.87 -4.86
N ALA A 364 4.77 -24.97 -4.82
CA ALA A 364 4.69 -25.89 -5.95
C ALA A 364 3.83 -25.26 -7.05
N LYS A 365 4.32 -25.29 -8.29
CA LYS A 365 3.56 -24.84 -9.46
C LYS A 365 2.38 -25.78 -9.72
N LEU A 366 1.17 -25.24 -9.77
CA LEU A 366 -0.06 -25.98 -10.04
C LEU A 366 -0.54 -25.83 -11.48
N ALA A 367 -0.43 -24.62 -12.04
CA ALA A 367 -0.89 -24.31 -13.38
C ALA A 367 0.00 -23.26 -14.06
N ASP A 368 -0.10 -23.21 -15.39
CA ASP A 368 0.60 -22.26 -16.26
C ASP A 368 -0.42 -21.74 -17.28
N LEU A 369 -0.49 -20.43 -17.45
CA LEU A 369 -1.35 -19.74 -18.40
C LEU A 369 -0.45 -18.87 -19.30
N PRO A 370 -0.37 -19.14 -20.61
CA PRO A 370 0.40 -18.29 -21.50
C PRO A 370 -0.19 -16.88 -21.54
N ALA A 371 0.64 -15.88 -21.88
CA ALA A 371 0.16 -14.53 -22.09
C ALA A 371 -0.93 -14.51 -23.18
N ASP A 372 -2.05 -13.85 -22.90
CA ASP A 372 -3.15 -13.71 -23.86
C ASP A 372 -2.78 -12.77 -25.02
N THR A 373 -3.54 -12.84 -26.11
CA THR A 373 -3.30 -12.03 -27.31
C THR A 373 -3.68 -10.56 -27.13
N GLY A 374 -4.48 -10.23 -26.12
CA GLY A 374 -4.91 -8.87 -25.80
C GLY A 374 -4.30 -8.28 -24.54
N LEU A 375 -4.98 -7.27 -23.99
CA LEU A 375 -4.70 -6.67 -22.70
C LEU A 375 -5.48 -7.39 -21.60
N HIS A 376 -5.10 -7.16 -20.34
CA HIS A 376 -5.74 -7.69 -19.15
C HIS A 376 -5.88 -6.59 -18.08
N SER A 377 -6.82 -6.78 -17.15
CA SER A 377 -7.03 -5.88 -16.01
C SER A 377 -5.84 -5.94 -15.05
N ASN A 378 -5.59 -4.88 -14.28
CA ASN A 378 -4.71 -4.92 -13.12
C ASN A 378 -5.55 -4.65 -11.86
N PRO A 379 -5.62 -5.56 -10.87
CA PRO A 379 -4.96 -6.87 -10.82
C PRO A 379 -5.45 -7.84 -11.90
N ALA A 380 -4.57 -8.72 -12.38
CA ALA A 380 -4.90 -9.67 -13.45
C ALA A 380 -5.87 -10.77 -13.01
N PHE A 381 -5.81 -11.18 -11.74
CA PHE A 381 -6.70 -12.19 -11.17
C PHE A 381 -7.48 -11.63 -9.99
N LYS A 382 -8.81 -11.76 -10.06
CA LYS A 382 -9.75 -11.41 -8.98
C LYS A 382 -10.31 -12.69 -8.37
N TRP A 383 -9.84 -13.05 -7.18
CA TRP A 383 -10.24 -14.28 -6.48
C TRP A 383 -11.62 -14.15 -5.83
N SER A 384 -12.37 -15.25 -5.82
CA SER A 384 -13.60 -15.37 -5.04
C SER A 384 -13.28 -15.37 -3.54
N PRO A 385 -14.15 -14.80 -2.67
CA PRO A 385 -13.92 -14.71 -1.22
C PRO A 385 -13.63 -16.05 -0.56
N ASP A 386 -14.23 -17.13 -1.06
CA ASP A 386 -14.03 -18.50 -0.59
C ASP A 386 -12.79 -19.20 -1.19
N SER A 387 -11.99 -18.48 -1.97
CA SER A 387 -10.77 -18.98 -2.63
C SER A 387 -10.97 -20.19 -3.54
N ARG A 388 -12.19 -20.41 -4.04
CA ARG A 388 -12.50 -21.53 -4.96
C ARG A 388 -12.31 -21.18 -6.43
N TYR A 389 -12.46 -19.91 -6.80
CA TYR A 389 -12.33 -19.45 -8.18
C TYR A 389 -11.47 -18.19 -8.30
N ALA A 390 -10.86 -18.01 -9.46
CA ALA A 390 -10.20 -16.77 -9.86
C ALA A 390 -10.73 -16.33 -11.22
N ALA A 391 -11.08 -15.05 -11.35
CA ALA A 391 -11.52 -14.44 -12.60
C ALA A 391 -10.35 -13.72 -13.27
N TYR A 392 -10.28 -13.84 -14.59
CA TYR A 392 -9.30 -13.18 -15.46
C TYR A 392 -10.03 -12.45 -16.59
N GLU A 393 -9.92 -11.13 -16.60
CA GLU A 393 -10.58 -10.24 -17.56
C GLU A 393 -9.60 -9.85 -18.66
N TYR A 394 -10.05 -9.88 -19.92
CA TYR A 394 -9.18 -9.64 -21.06
C TYR A 394 -9.89 -8.94 -22.23
N THR A 395 -9.09 -8.36 -23.12
CA THR A 395 -9.53 -7.84 -24.42
C THR A 395 -9.11 -8.81 -25.54
N PHE A 396 -9.75 -8.75 -26.70
CA PHE A 396 -9.38 -9.65 -27.79
C PHE A 396 -8.06 -9.24 -28.48
N THR A 397 -7.74 -7.94 -28.43
CA THR A 397 -6.57 -7.34 -29.08
C THR A 397 -5.84 -6.39 -28.14
N LYS A 398 -4.59 -6.04 -28.47
CA LYS A 398 -3.79 -5.04 -27.74
C LYS A 398 -4.10 -3.59 -28.15
N SER A 399 -5.23 -3.33 -28.81
CA SER A 399 -5.62 -1.99 -29.27
C SER A 399 -5.79 -1.04 -28.08
N GLU A 400 -5.26 0.18 -28.21
CA GLU A 400 -5.45 1.27 -27.24
C GLU A 400 -6.92 1.72 -27.14
N GLU A 401 -7.76 1.40 -28.12
CA GLU A 401 -9.21 1.62 -28.05
C GLU A 401 -9.87 0.88 -26.88
N ASN A 402 -9.20 -0.14 -26.34
CA ASN A 402 -9.67 -0.87 -25.17
C ASN A 402 -9.22 -0.23 -23.85
N VAL A 403 -8.41 0.83 -23.87
CA VAL A 403 -7.92 1.51 -22.66
C VAL A 403 -8.86 2.67 -22.33
N ILE A 404 -9.40 2.67 -21.13
CA ILE A 404 -10.37 3.68 -20.65
C ILE A 404 -9.79 4.63 -19.61
N GLY A 405 -8.56 4.41 -19.14
CA GLY A 405 -7.88 5.34 -18.25
C GLY A 405 -6.59 4.76 -17.67
N GLY A 406 -6.09 5.44 -16.64
CA GLY A 406 -4.92 5.06 -15.87
C GLY A 406 -3.62 5.70 -16.36
N GLU A 407 -2.90 6.35 -15.45
CA GLU A 407 -1.63 7.03 -15.72
C GLU A 407 -0.45 6.07 -15.57
N ASP A 408 -0.32 5.44 -14.39
CA ASP A 408 0.80 4.54 -14.07
C ASP A 408 0.59 3.10 -14.56
N TYR A 409 -0.66 2.71 -14.81
CA TYR A 409 -1.02 1.42 -15.39
C TYR A 409 -2.33 1.56 -16.17
N LYS A 410 -2.50 0.75 -17.21
CA LYS A 410 -3.67 0.83 -18.09
C LYS A 410 -4.90 0.26 -17.40
N VAL A 411 -5.95 1.06 -17.27
CA VAL A 411 -7.30 0.60 -16.96
C VAL A 411 -7.99 0.27 -18.28
N ILE A 412 -8.37 -1.00 -18.45
CA ILE A 412 -8.98 -1.49 -19.69
C ILE A 412 -10.51 -1.59 -19.56
N ALA A 413 -11.20 -1.59 -20.70
CA ALA A 413 -12.58 -2.05 -20.84
C ALA A 413 -12.57 -3.49 -21.40
N PRO A 414 -12.68 -4.52 -20.56
CA PRO A 414 -12.52 -5.90 -21.01
C PRO A 414 -13.68 -6.34 -21.91
N GLN A 415 -13.43 -7.34 -22.74
CA GLN A 415 -14.39 -7.88 -23.69
C GLN A 415 -14.75 -9.34 -23.38
N GLY A 416 -13.94 -10.02 -22.58
CA GLY A 416 -14.18 -11.39 -22.15
C GLY A 416 -13.63 -11.66 -20.76
N ILE A 417 -14.11 -12.76 -20.18
CA ILE A 417 -13.71 -13.21 -18.86
C ILE A 417 -13.54 -14.72 -18.83
N LYS A 418 -12.48 -15.18 -18.16
CA LYS A 418 -12.20 -16.59 -17.88
C LYS A 418 -12.23 -16.81 -16.37
N PHE A 419 -12.91 -17.86 -15.93
CA PHE A 419 -12.91 -18.33 -14.56
C PHE A 419 -12.08 -19.59 -14.45
N TYR A 420 -11.15 -19.61 -13.50
CA TYR A 420 -10.33 -20.76 -13.16
C TYR A 420 -10.73 -21.27 -11.78
N GLY A 421 -10.71 -22.58 -11.60
CA GLY A 421 -10.81 -23.20 -10.29
C GLY A 421 -9.56 -22.96 -9.44
N ARG A 422 -9.64 -23.36 -8.17
CA ARG A 422 -8.56 -23.24 -7.18
C ARG A 422 -7.21 -23.87 -7.60
N ASP A 423 -7.24 -24.88 -8.46
CA ASP A 423 -6.05 -25.55 -8.99
C ASP A 423 -5.59 -24.98 -10.35
N GLY A 424 -6.23 -23.90 -10.82
CA GLY A 424 -5.92 -23.23 -12.08
C GLY A 424 -6.55 -23.88 -13.31
N LYS A 425 -7.37 -24.91 -13.16
CA LYS A 425 -8.12 -25.48 -14.28
C LYS A 425 -9.24 -24.52 -14.74
N PRO A 426 -9.49 -24.38 -16.06
CA PRO A 426 -10.64 -23.62 -16.53
C PRO A 426 -11.94 -24.17 -15.95
N ALA A 427 -12.72 -23.31 -15.32
CA ALA A 427 -14.05 -23.63 -14.80
C ALA A 427 -15.13 -23.20 -15.78
N TRP A 428 -15.04 -21.97 -16.29
CA TRP A 428 -16.00 -21.41 -17.25
C TRP A 428 -15.44 -20.15 -17.92
N SER A 429 -15.97 -19.76 -19.07
CA SER A 429 -15.62 -18.50 -19.74
C SER A 429 -16.80 -18.01 -20.54
N THR A 430 -16.85 -16.71 -20.79
CA THR A 430 -17.82 -16.05 -21.66
C THR A 430 -17.20 -14.78 -22.22
N ASP A 431 -17.83 -14.21 -23.24
CA ASP A 431 -17.49 -12.89 -23.71
C ASP A 431 -18.72 -12.03 -24.03
N ALA A 432 -18.50 -10.73 -24.29
CA ALA A 432 -19.56 -9.76 -24.54
C ALA A 432 -20.49 -10.16 -25.72
N ARG A 433 -19.97 -10.89 -26.72
CA ARG A 433 -20.75 -11.34 -27.89
C ARG A 433 -21.77 -12.41 -27.52
N GLU A 434 -21.45 -13.25 -26.54
CA GLU A 434 -22.32 -14.32 -26.06
C GLU A 434 -23.51 -13.78 -25.23
N LEU A 435 -23.29 -12.70 -24.47
CA LEU A 435 -24.33 -12.07 -23.64
C LEU A 435 -25.31 -11.19 -24.44
N LYS A 436 -24.99 -10.89 -25.71
CA LYS A 436 -25.84 -10.10 -26.63
C LYS A 436 -26.27 -8.74 -26.06
N HIS A 437 -25.42 -8.13 -25.24
CA HIS A 437 -25.66 -6.81 -24.64
C HIS A 437 -24.32 -6.09 -24.45
N GLY A 438 -24.16 -4.91 -25.06
CA GLY A 438 -22.91 -4.16 -25.02
C GLY A 438 -21.76 -4.79 -25.80
N ASP A 439 -20.64 -4.08 -25.90
CA ASP A 439 -19.38 -4.57 -26.49
C ASP A 439 -18.30 -4.89 -25.45
N ARG A 440 -18.59 -4.64 -24.16
CA ARG A 440 -17.72 -4.90 -23.01
C ARG A 440 -18.34 -5.81 -21.97
N LEU A 441 -17.47 -6.48 -21.24
CA LEU A 441 -17.83 -7.39 -20.17
C LEU A 441 -16.75 -7.38 -19.09
N GLU A 442 -17.16 -7.13 -17.85
CA GLU A 442 -16.28 -7.18 -16.68
C GLU A 442 -16.93 -7.95 -15.52
N LEU A 443 -16.10 -8.41 -14.59
CA LEU A 443 -16.50 -8.85 -13.27
C LEU A 443 -16.86 -7.60 -12.47
N ARG A 444 -18.14 -7.47 -12.15
CA ARG A 444 -18.60 -6.49 -11.18
C ARG A 444 -18.11 -6.83 -9.78
N GLY A 445 -18.17 -8.11 -9.41
CA GLY A 445 -17.72 -8.56 -8.10
C GLY A 445 -18.17 -9.97 -7.76
N TRP A 446 -17.71 -10.44 -6.61
CA TRP A 446 -18.14 -11.72 -6.04
C TRP A 446 -19.21 -11.52 -4.98
N ILE A 447 -20.15 -12.47 -4.89
CA ILE A 447 -21.16 -12.50 -3.83
C ILE A 447 -20.52 -12.99 -2.52
N GLY A 448 -20.85 -12.34 -1.39
CA GLY A 448 -20.50 -12.81 -0.06
C GLY A 448 -19.06 -12.50 0.37
N GLY A 449 -18.42 -11.52 -0.28
CA GLY A 449 -17.17 -10.95 0.21
C GLY A 449 -17.44 -9.99 1.38
N SER A 450 -16.69 -10.14 2.48
CA SER A 450 -16.51 -9.06 3.45
C SER A 450 -15.53 -8.06 2.84
N GLY A 451 -15.89 -6.79 2.72
CA GLY A 451 -15.06 -5.78 2.07
C GLY A 451 -13.63 -5.76 2.61
N GLU A 452 -12.67 -6.30 1.84
CA GLU A 452 -11.26 -5.99 1.98
C GLU A 452 -10.94 -5.03 0.83
N SER A 453 -10.71 -3.75 1.20
CA SER A 453 -10.12 -2.75 0.33
C SER A 453 -8.76 -3.26 -0.16
N THR A 454 -8.47 -3.05 -1.43
CA THR A 454 -7.25 -3.45 -2.15
C THR A 454 -5.94 -2.82 -1.62
N ALA A 455 -5.98 -2.14 -0.46
CA ALA A 455 -4.84 -1.47 0.14
C ALA A 455 -4.52 -1.84 1.61
N SER A 456 -5.38 -2.57 2.32
CA SER A 456 -5.09 -2.96 3.72
C SER A 456 -4.68 -4.42 3.83
N THR A 457 -3.44 -4.62 4.28
CA THR A 457 -2.94 -5.90 4.78
C THR A 457 -3.69 -6.26 6.06
N GLY A 458 -4.50 -7.31 5.99
CA GLY A 458 -4.83 -8.14 7.14
C GLY A 458 -6.19 -7.89 7.78
N SER A 459 -7.26 -8.40 7.17
CA SER A 459 -8.34 -8.98 7.96
C SER A 459 -9.02 -10.09 7.17
N ALA A 460 -8.60 -11.33 7.42
CA ALA A 460 -9.33 -12.52 7.00
C ALA A 460 -10.68 -12.59 7.74
N GLY A 461 -11.64 -11.80 7.27
CA GLY A 461 -13.03 -11.84 7.69
C GLY A 461 -13.62 -13.18 7.26
N ARG A 462 -14.01 -13.99 8.24
CA ARG A 462 -14.66 -15.28 8.02
C ARG A 462 -16.11 -15.03 7.58
N SER A 463 -16.40 -15.02 6.27
CA SER A 463 -17.76 -14.76 5.78
C SER A 463 -18.69 -15.98 5.94
N GLY A 464 -19.94 -15.70 6.29
CA GLY A 464 -20.99 -16.68 6.56
C GLY A 464 -21.47 -17.44 5.31
N ALA A 465 -22.05 -18.61 5.56
CA ALA A 465 -22.54 -19.56 4.56
C ALA A 465 -23.75 -19.02 3.76
N GLY A 466 -23.50 -18.34 2.64
CA GLY A 466 -24.54 -17.96 1.68
C GLY A 466 -23.96 -17.85 0.27
N SER A 467 -24.41 -18.71 -0.65
CA SER A 467 -23.99 -18.79 -2.06
C SER A 467 -22.49 -18.59 -2.31
N LEU A 468 -21.66 -19.41 -1.66
CA LEU A 468 -20.22 -19.45 -1.89
C LEU A 468 -19.96 -19.60 -3.40
N GLY A 469 -19.13 -18.73 -3.98
CA GLY A 469 -18.59 -18.87 -5.35
C GLY A 469 -19.48 -18.36 -6.49
N ALA A 470 -20.50 -17.54 -6.24
CA ALA A 470 -21.21 -16.82 -7.30
C ALA A 470 -20.59 -15.44 -7.59
N ALA A 471 -20.62 -15.01 -8.84
CA ALA A 471 -20.13 -13.72 -9.31
C ALA A 471 -21.24 -12.92 -9.99
N VAL A 472 -21.05 -11.61 -10.03
CA VAL A 472 -21.84 -10.71 -10.87
C VAL A 472 -20.96 -10.20 -12.00
N LEU A 473 -21.44 -10.35 -13.22
CA LEU A 473 -20.86 -9.75 -14.41
C LEU A 473 -21.62 -8.48 -14.77
N ARG A 474 -20.93 -7.49 -15.32
CA ARG A 474 -21.50 -6.29 -15.93
C ARG A 474 -21.17 -6.28 -17.41
N SER A 475 -22.21 -6.29 -18.24
CA SER A 475 -22.10 -6.04 -19.68
C SER A 475 -22.53 -4.61 -19.99
N TYR A 476 -21.75 -3.88 -20.78
CA TYR A 476 -21.94 -2.43 -20.97
C TYR A 476 -21.35 -1.93 -22.31
N ASN A 477 -21.65 -0.69 -22.66
CA ASN A 477 -21.00 0.06 -23.75
C ASN A 477 -20.01 1.07 -23.18
N VAL A 478 -18.95 1.39 -23.92
CA VAL A 478 -18.06 2.51 -23.58
C VAL A 478 -18.41 3.71 -24.44
N GLU A 479 -18.89 4.77 -23.79
CA GLU A 479 -19.08 6.07 -24.42
C GLU A 479 -17.80 6.89 -24.29
N ARG A 480 -17.30 7.42 -25.41
CA ARG A 480 -16.15 8.32 -25.46
C ARG A 480 -16.56 9.68 -25.99
N ALA A 481 -16.07 10.74 -25.36
CA ALA A 481 -16.22 12.12 -25.81
C ALA A 481 -14.90 12.86 -25.60
N GLU A 482 -14.61 13.87 -26.40
CA GLU A 482 -13.30 14.57 -26.39
C GLU A 482 -13.06 15.39 -25.11
N ASP A 483 -14.13 15.80 -24.43
CA ASP A 483 -14.12 16.73 -23.29
C ASP A 483 -14.23 16.04 -21.91
N ARG A 484 -14.26 14.70 -21.88
CA ARG A 484 -14.43 13.94 -20.62
C ARG A 484 -13.85 12.53 -20.72
N GLU A 485 -13.59 11.96 -19.54
CA GLU A 485 -13.16 10.56 -19.44
C GLU A 485 -14.21 9.59 -20.01
N PRO A 486 -13.78 8.44 -20.58
CA PRO A 486 -14.69 7.40 -21.05
C PRO A 486 -15.66 6.92 -19.97
N ARG A 487 -16.93 6.73 -20.32
CA ARG A 487 -17.98 6.32 -19.39
C ARG A 487 -18.56 4.97 -19.76
N LYS A 488 -18.91 4.18 -18.74
CA LYS A 488 -19.66 2.93 -18.89
C LYS A 488 -21.15 3.26 -18.98
N THR A 489 -21.81 2.90 -20.07
CA THR A 489 -23.23 3.17 -20.32
C THR A 489 -23.99 1.88 -20.58
N ASP A 490 -25.33 1.95 -20.56
CA ASP A 490 -26.23 0.83 -20.83
C ASP A 490 -25.86 -0.43 -20.04
N SER A 491 -25.68 -0.34 -18.72
CA SER A 491 -25.21 -1.48 -17.95
C SER A 491 -26.31 -2.51 -17.70
N VAL A 492 -25.98 -3.79 -17.95
CA VAL A 492 -26.80 -4.94 -17.56
C VAL A 492 -25.96 -5.88 -16.72
N TYR A 493 -26.55 -6.37 -15.64
CA TYR A 493 -25.89 -7.24 -14.69
C TYR A 493 -26.37 -8.68 -14.83
N HIS A 494 -25.44 -9.63 -14.67
CA HIS A 494 -25.71 -11.06 -14.76
C HIS A 494 -25.13 -11.78 -13.56
N LEU A 495 -25.94 -12.60 -12.90
CA LEU A 495 -25.50 -13.55 -11.90
C LEU A 495 -24.89 -14.76 -12.60
N VAL A 496 -23.72 -15.19 -12.15
CA VAL A 496 -23.10 -16.42 -12.65
C VAL A 496 -22.55 -17.29 -11.53
N GLN A 497 -22.77 -18.59 -11.68
CA GLN A 497 -22.05 -19.61 -10.93
C GLN A 497 -21.06 -20.29 -11.87
N PRO A 498 -19.74 -20.12 -11.69
CA PRO A 498 -18.73 -20.68 -12.59
C PRO A 498 -18.89 -22.19 -12.82
N ALA A 499 -19.26 -22.96 -11.78
CA ALA A 499 -19.52 -24.40 -11.93
C ALA A 499 -20.73 -24.76 -12.81
N ALA A 500 -21.75 -23.90 -12.86
CA ALA A 500 -22.97 -24.14 -13.65
C ALA A 500 -22.85 -23.62 -15.09
N GLY A 501 -21.97 -22.63 -15.31
CA GLY A 501 -21.62 -22.11 -16.63
C GLY A 501 -22.76 -21.44 -17.39
N LYS A 502 -23.80 -20.96 -16.70
CA LYS A 502 -24.92 -20.22 -17.31
C LYS A 502 -25.19 -18.92 -16.56
N PRO A 503 -25.04 -17.76 -17.22
CA PRO A 503 -25.39 -16.48 -16.63
C PRO A 503 -26.92 -16.31 -16.59
N ALA A 504 -27.42 -15.69 -15.52
CA ALA A 504 -28.80 -15.30 -15.36
C ALA A 504 -28.87 -13.77 -15.23
N LYS A 505 -29.69 -13.12 -16.06
CA LYS A 505 -29.86 -11.67 -16.02
C LYS A 505 -30.48 -11.25 -14.68
N LEU A 506 -29.87 -10.27 -14.01
CA LEU A 506 -30.40 -9.65 -12.81
C LEU A 506 -31.36 -8.51 -13.15
N SER A 507 -32.39 -8.33 -12.33
CA SER A 507 -33.35 -7.22 -12.46
C SER A 507 -33.22 -6.25 -11.29
N GLU A 508 -33.26 -4.95 -11.56
CA GLU A 508 -33.21 -3.95 -10.51
C GLU A 508 -34.49 -3.98 -9.66
N ALA A 509 -34.32 -3.80 -8.36
CA ALA A 509 -35.38 -3.81 -7.37
C ALA A 509 -35.08 -2.79 -6.26
N LYS A 510 -36.09 -2.47 -5.46
CA LYS A 510 -35.87 -1.71 -4.23
C LYS A 510 -35.20 -2.58 -3.18
N LEU A 511 -34.39 -2.00 -2.30
CA LEU A 511 -33.75 -2.73 -1.20
C LEU A 511 -34.76 -3.57 -0.37
N ALA A 512 -35.94 -3.02 -0.08
CA ALA A 512 -36.99 -3.72 0.66
C ALA A 512 -37.63 -4.90 -0.09
N GLU A 513 -37.36 -5.09 -1.38
CA GLU A 513 -37.84 -6.23 -2.17
C GLU A 513 -36.86 -7.41 -2.12
N LEU A 514 -35.59 -7.18 -1.76
CA LEU A 514 -34.60 -8.24 -1.57
C LEU A 514 -34.92 -9.05 -0.30
N HIS A 515 -34.94 -10.38 -0.41
CA HIS A 515 -35.22 -11.30 0.70
C HIS A 515 -33.95 -11.72 1.42
N ASN A 516 -32.87 -11.94 0.67
CA ASN A 516 -31.55 -12.27 1.21
C ASN A 516 -30.46 -11.46 0.46
N PRO A 517 -30.41 -10.13 0.65
CA PRO A 517 -29.42 -9.30 -0.01
C PRO A 517 -28.02 -9.68 0.46
N GLN A 518 -27.15 -9.99 -0.49
CA GLN A 518 -25.74 -10.24 -0.27
C GLN A 518 -24.91 -9.15 -0.95
N PRO A 519 -23.87 -8.62 -0.28
CA PRO A 519 -23.03 -7.61 -0.88
C PRO A 519 -22.17 -8.19 -2.01
N VAL A 520 -21.95 -7.35 -3.02
CA VAL A 520 -21.05 -7.59 -4.14
C VAL A 520 -19.97 -6.52 -4.12
N LEU A 521 -18.72 -6.97 -3.95
CA LEU A 521 -17.55 -6.09 -3.89
C LEU A 521 -17.05 -5.80 -5.30
N GLY A 522 -17.05 -4.53 -5.67
CA GLY A 522 -16.50 -4.03 -6.93
C GLY A 522 -15.75 -2.72 -6.73
N GLU A 523 -14.97 -2.32 -7.72
CA GLU A 523 -14.09 -1.13 -7.66
C GLU A 523 -14.84 0.21 -7.81
N SER A 524 -16.17 0.22 -7.87
CA SER A 524 -16.91 1.35 -8.46
C SER A 524 -17.44 2.40 -7.48
N GLY A 525 -16.88 2.52 -6.27
CA GLY A 525 -17.34 3.52 -5.28
C GLY A 525 -18.80 3.39 -4.82
N ALA A 526 -19.53 2.33 -5.21
CA ALA A 526 -20.93 2.09 -4.88
C ALA A 526 -21.12 0.62 -4.46
N LEU A 527 -22.04 0.40 -3.53
CA LEU A 527 -22.34 -0.93 -3.01
C LEU A 527 -23.48 -1.56 -3.81
N MET A 528 -23.23 -2.72 -4.42
CA MET A 528 -24.30 -3.51 -5.04
C MET A 528 -24.75 -4.60 -4.07
N LEU A 529 -26.06 -4.70 -3.85
CA LEU A 529 -26.69 -5.76 -3.05
C LEU A 529 -27.51 -6.65 -3.97
N VAL A 530 -27.30 -7.97 -3.88
CA VAL A 530 -27.90 -8.95 -4.77
C VAL A 530 -28.67 -10.00 -3.98
N ASP A 531 -29.91 -10.26 -4.39
CA ASP A 531 -30.64 -11.45 -4.00
C ASP A 531 -30.52 -12.49 -5.13
N ALA A 532 -29.58 -13.42 -4.95
CA ALA A 532 -29.29 -14.44 -5.93
C ALA A 532 -30.47 -15.41 -6.17
N GLY A 533 -31.29 -15.66 -5.15
CA GLY A 533 -32.43 -16.57 -5.24
C GLY A 533 -33.57 -16.01 -6.08
N SER A 534 -33.75 -14.69 -6.05
CA SER A 534 -34.79 -13.98 -6.81
C SER A 534 -34.27 -13.31 -8.09
N ALA A 535 -32.95 -13.40 -8.36
CA ALA A 535 -32.26 -12.69 -9.44
C ALA A 535 -32.52 -11.17 -9.42
N LEU A 536 -32.57 -10.58 -8.23
CA LEU A 536 -32.80 -9.15 -8.02
C LEU A 536 -31.52 -8.46 -7.52
N TYR A 537 -31.39 -7.16 -7.80
CA TYR A 537 -30.33 -6.35 -7.23
C TYR A 537 -30.77 -4.92 -6.93
N THR A 538 -30.01 -4.24 -6.09
CA THR A 538 -30.09 -2.79 -5.93
C THR A 538 -28.67 -2.22 -5.80
N ILE A 539 -28.50 -0.94 -6.12
CA ILE A 539 -27.24 -0.22 -5.98
C ILE A 539 -27.45 0.89 -4.95
N VAL A 540 -26.52 0.98 -4.00
CA VAL A 540 -26.44 2.02 -2.98
C VAL A 540 -25.25 2.92 -3.30
N GLY A 541 -25.49 4.23 -3.34
CA GLY A 541 -24.52 5.24 -3.79
C GLY A 541 -24.62 5.55 -5.29
N ASP A 542 -23.61 6.27 -5.81
CA ASP A 542 -23.51 6.70 -7.20
C ASP A 542 -22.13 6.33 -7.77
N GLU A 543 -22.09 5.36 -8.68
CA GLU A 543 -20.86 4.89 -9.33
C GLU A 543 -20.14 5.97 -10.15
N THR A 544 -20.83 7.05 -10.49
CA THR A 544 -20.31 8.11 -11.36
C THR A 544 -19.75 9.29 -10.58
N ASN A 545 -19.93 9.31 -9.25
CA ASN A 545 -19.54 10.42 -8.42
C ASN A 545 -18.37 10.03 -7.48
N PRO A 546 -17.12 10.31 -7.85
CA PRO A 546 -15.97 9.98 -7.01
C PRO A 546 -15.91 10.79 -5.70
N GLN A 547 -16.70 11.87 -5.58
CA GLN A 547 -16.83 12.64 -4.34
C GLN A 547 -17.80 11.99 -3.34
N ARG A 548 -18.45 10.89 -3.74
CA ARG A 548 -19.34 10.11 -2.89
C ARG A 548 -19.00 8.64 -2.96
N THR A 549 -18.28 8.16 -1.95
CA THR A 549 -17.85 6.77 -1.88
C THR A 549 -18.70 5.99 -0.90
N VAL A 550 -18.98 4.73 -1.24
CA VAL A 550 -19.66 3.78 -0.36
C VAL A 550 -18.71 2.67 0.05
N GLU A 551 -18.56 2.47 1.35
CA GLU A 551 -17.75 1.41 1.94
C GLU A 551 -18.64 0.43 2.71
N LEU A 552 -18.52 -0.87 2.41
CA LEU A 552 -19.16 -1.93 3.18
C LEU A 552 -18.32 -2.20 4.44
N LEU A 553 -18.95 -2.06 5.61
CA LEU A 553 -18.31 -2.31 6.89
C LEU A 553 -18.65 -3.72 7.39
N PRO A 554 -17.68 -4.49 7.91
CA PRO A 554 -17.95 -5.82 8.44
C PRO A 554 -19.01 -5.78 9.55
N SER A 555 -20.03 -6.63 9.44
CA SER A 555 -21.00 -6.89 10.52
C SER A 555 -20.80 -8.29 11.07
N SER A 556 -20.92 -8.40 12.39
CA SER A 556 -20.88 -9.66 13.12
C SER A 556 -22.22 -10.41 13.09
N ASP A 557 -23.32 -9.70 12.80
CA ASP A 557 -24.64 -10.30 12.62
C ASP A 557 -24.89 -10.53 11.12
N PRO A 558 -24.91 -11.78 10.62
CA PRO A 558 -25.18 -12.06 9.22
C PRO A 558 -26.57 -11.64 8.76
N LYS A 559 -27.46 -11.23 9.68
CA LYS A 559 -28.79 -10.67 9.37
C LYS A 559 -28.77 -9.15 9.20
N ARG A 560 -27.60 -8.52 9.33
CA ARG A 560 -27.42 -7.08 9.20
C ARG A 560 -26.40 -6.76 8.13
N LEU A 561 -26.66 -5.68 7.43
CA LEU A 561 -25.70 -5.04 6.53
C LEU A 561 -25.33 -3.69 7.12
N LEU A 562 -24.04 -3.36 7.11
CA LEU A 562 -23.51 -2.10 7.61
C LEU A 562 -22.67 -1.47 6.51
N TRP A 563 -22.93 -0.22 6.17
CA TRP A 563 -22.11 0.53 5.22
C TRP A 563 -22.04 2.00 5.60
N ALA A 564 -21.01 2.67 5.08
CA ALA A 564 -20.82 4.10 5.20
C ALA A 564 -20.82 4.74 3.80
N GLU A 565 -21.48 5.89 3.68
CA GLU A 565 -21.47 6.74 2.49
C GLU A 565 -20.77 8.05 2.87
N THR A 566 -19.60 8.29 2.30
CA THR A 566 -18.78 9.49 2.56
C THR A 566 -19.04 10.53 1.49
N ASP A 567 -19.48 11.73 1.86
CA ASP A 567 -19.64 12.89 0.98
C ASP A 567 -18.50 13.89 1.25
N TYR A 568 -17.46 13.85 0.41
CA TYR A 568 -16.29 14.71 0.56
C TYR A 568 -16.57 16.20 0.27
N VAL A 569 -17.65 16.52 -0.43
CA VAL A 569 -18.04 17.92 -0.66
C VAL A 569 -18.63 18.53 0.61
N LYS A 570 -19.36 17.71 1.38
CA LYS A 570 -20.00 18.14 2.62
C LYS A 570 -19.16 17.87 3.86
N ASP A 571 -18.11 17.06 3.74
CA ASP A 571 -17.32 16.55 4.86
C ASP A 571 -18.21 15.80 5.87
N THR A 572 -19.10 14.94 5.35
CA THR A 572 -20.00 14.11 6.17
C THR A 572 -19.93 12.64 5.78
N VAL A 573 -20.16 11.79 6.78
CA VAL A 573 -20.29 10.34 6.64
C VAL A 573 -21.69 9.93 7.08
N THR A 574 -22.37 9.17 6.24
CA THR A 574 -23.69 8.59 6.52
C THR A 574 -23.55 7.08 6.72
N ILE A 575 -23.73 6.61 7.95
CA ILE A 575 -23.64 5.18 8.28
C ILE A 575 -25.03 4.60 8.33
N THR A 576 -25.27 3.51 7.58
CA THR A 576 -26.55 2.80 7.58
C THR A 576 -26.37 1.37 8.07
N ALA A 577 -27.13 1.01 9.10
CA ALA A 577 -27.31 -0.35 9.57
C ALA A 577 -28.68 -0.86 9.10
N TYR A 578 -28.70 -1.86 8.22
CA TYR A 578 -29.91 -2.43 7.64
C TYR A 578 -30.20 -3.81 8.21
N ASP A 579 -31.37 -3.97 8.82
CA ASP A 579 -31.89 -5.27 9.26
C ASP A 579 -32.63 -5.95 8.12
N ILE A 580 -32.08 -7.08 7.66
CA ILE A 580 -32.58 -7.83 6.51
C ILE A 580 -33.99 -8.37 6.79
N ALA A 581 -34.24 -8.91 7.98
CA ALA A 581 -35.51 -9.56 8.32
C ALA A 581 -36.64 -8.54 8.49
N ALA A 582 -36.33 -7.41 9.14
CA ALA A 582 -37.29 -6.33 9.37
C ALA A 582 -37.47 -5.43 8.13
N LYS A 583 -36.56 -5.53 7.14
CA LYS A 583 -36.49 -4.69 5.95
C LYS A 583 -36.42 -3.20 6.28
N LYS A 584 -35.65 -2.86 7.32
CA LYS A 584 -35.54 -1.50 7.87
C LYS A 584 -34.08 -1.10 8.05
N GLY A 585 -33.76 0.11 7.60
CA GLY A 585 -32.48 0.76 7.85
C GLY A 585 -32.57 1.77 8.98
N ARG A 586 -31.51 1.84 9.79
CA ARG A 586 -31.23 2.98 10.66
C ARG A 586 -30.00 3.69 10.12
N THR A 587 -30.09 5.01 10.02
CA THR A 587 -29.03 5.84 9.46
C THR A 587 -28.57 6.89 10.46
N ILE A 588 -27.28 7.14 10.50
CA ILE A 588 -26.64 8.20 11.30
C ILE A 588 -25.75 9.00 10.36
N GLU A 589 -26.01 10.30 10.24
CA GLU A 589 -25.13 11.23 9.54
C GLU A 589 -24.24 11.95 10.56
N THR A 590 -22.95 12.07 10.28
CA THR A 590 -21.97 12.68 11.19
C THR A 590 -20.82 13.34 10.43
N SER A 591 -20.23 14.38 11.04
CA SER A 591 -18.95 14.99 10.64
C SER A 591 -17.80 14.58 11.58
N ASP A 592 -18.06 13.68 12.53
CA ASP A 592 -17.09 13.28 13.57
C ASP A 592 -16.10 12.21 13.10
N LEU A 593 -16.18 11.79 11.83
CA LEU A 593 -15.29 10.81 11.18
C LEU A 593 -14.60 11.43 9.96
N PRO A 594 -13.78 12.49 10.13
CA PRO A 594 -13.18 13.22 9.01
C PRO A 594 -12.09 12.42 8.30
N ALA A 595 -11.58 11.33 8.89
CA ALA A 595 -10.54 10.52 8.31
C ALA A 595 -11.14 9.34 7.53
N GLY A 596 -10.90 9.24 6.23
CA GLY A 596 -11.69 8.40 5.32
C GLY A 596 -11.56 6.87 5.44
N ASP A 597 -10.64 6.35 6.26
CA ASP A 597 -10.45 4.90 6.41
C ASP A 597 -11.31 4.37 7.57
N LEU A 598 -12.50 3.86 7.25
CA LEU A 598 -13.48 3.44 8.25
C LEU A 598 -13.39 1.95 8.56
N GLN A 599 -13.48 1.60 9.85
CA GLN A 599 -13.54 0.21 10.30
C GLN A 599 -14.63 0.04 11.34
N ALA A 600 -15.40 -1.05 11.24
CA ALA A 600 -16.34 -1.44 12.30
C ALA A 600 -15.62 -2.23 13.39
N ALA A 601 -15.75 -1.79 14.65
CA ALA A 601 -15.43 -2.58 15.83
C ALA A 601 -16.71 -3.18 16.41
N GLY A 602 -17.09 -4.31 15.84
CA GLY A 602 -18.37 -4.97 16.12
C GLY A 602 -19.57 -4.11 15.71
N GLU A 603 -20.69 -4.29 16.41
CA GLU A 603 -21.93 -3.55 16.15
C GLU A 603 -22.02 -2.23 16.92
N SER A 604 -21.00 -1.89 17.70
CA SER A 604 -21.07 -0.78 18.67
C SER A 604 -20.32 0.46 18.24
N TYR A 605 -19.25 0.31 17.44
CA TYR A 605 -18.38 1.42 17.09
C TYR A 605 -17.92 1.40 15.63
N ILE A 606 -17.87 2.58 15.01
CA ILE A 606 -17.10 2.85 13.79
C ILE A 606 -15.88 3.67 14.16
N ILE A 607 -14.76 3.33 13.53
CA ILE A 607 -13.45 3.88 13.83
C ILE A 607 -12.86 4.46 12.56
N ASP A 608 -12.21 5.62 12.66
CA ASP A 608 -11.43 6.20 11.58
C ASP A 608 -9.91 6.17 11.85
N SER A 609 -9.10 6.53 10.84
CA SER A 609 -7.65 6.65 10.99
C SER A 609 -7.21 7.82 11.90
N GLY A 610 -8.12 8.72 12.26
CA GLY A 610 -7.95 9.79 13.24
C GLY A 610 -8.14 9.36 14.71
N LEU A 611 -8.38 8.07 14.95
CA LEU A 611 -8.68 7.48 16.27
C LEU A 611 -9.99 8.00 16.89
N ASN A 612 -10.94 8.39 16.05
CA ASN A 612 -12.31 8.69 16.46
C ASN A 612 -13.10 7.39 16.56
N TYR A 613 -13.85 7.22 17.66
CA TYR A 613 -14.69 6.06 17.93
C TYR A 613 -16.14 6.53 18.02
N LEU A 614 -16.85 6.45 16.89
CA LEU A 614 -18.27 6.80 16.81
C LEU A 614 -19.12 5.64 17.32
N LYS A 615 -19.96 5.87 18.31
CA LYS A 615 -20.89 4.87 18.84
C LYS A 615 -22.10 4.73 17.93
N LEU A 616 -22.36 3.50 17.47
CA LEU A 616 -23.61 3.11 16.84
C LEU A 616 -24.67 2.96 17.94
N GLN A 617 -25.57 3.94 18.05
CA GLN A 617 -26.68 3.92 19.01
C GLN A 617 -27.79 2.98 18.57
#